data_AF-Q0CSE8-F1
#
_entry.id   AF-Q0CSE8-F1
#
_cell.length_a   1.000
_cell.length_b   1.000
_cell.length_c   1.000
_cell.angle_alpha   90.00
_cell.angle_beta   90.00
_cell.angle_gamma   90.00
#
_symmetry.space_group_name_H-M   'P 1'
#
loop_
_entity.id
_entity.type
_entity.pdbx_description
1 polymer ?
#
loop_
_entity_poly.entity_id
_entity_poly.type
_entity_poly.pdbx_seq_one_letter_code
_entity_poly.pdbx_strand_id
1 'polypeptide(L)'
;MAESTEKPWHAAFPAPRNTAASITREEVLQWMREGKEPGKDYVLVDLRRNDHEGGTIRGSLNLPAQSLYPSLPTVYSLLSAGGVKYILWYCVRVMIWGTDG
;
A
#
# COMPACT_ATOMS: atom_id res chain seq x y z
N MET A 1 -34.29 -2.04 -17.46
CA MET A 1 -33.44 -2.50 -16.35
C MET A 1 -32.67 -1.29 -15.88
N ALA A 2 -32.92 -0.81 -14.66
CA ALA A 2 -32.19 0.34 -14.12
C ALA A 2 -30.79 -0.13 -13.70
N GLU A 3 -29.74 0.45 -14.29
CA GLU A 3 -28.37 0.29 -13.80
C GLU A 3 -28.29 0.84 -12.37
N SER A 4 -28.05 -0.04 -11.41
CA SER A 4 -27.64 0.38 -10.07
C SER A 4 -26.24 1.00 -10.19
N THR A 5 -26.13 2.31 -9.95
CA THR A 5 -24.83 3.00 -9.84
C THR A 5 -24.11 2.49 -8.59
N GLU A 6 -23.32 1.43 -8.75
CA GLU A 6 -22.52 0.88 -7.67
C GLU A 6 -21.53 1.95 -7.21
N LYS A 7 -21.67 2.37 -5.95
CA LYS A 7 -20.75 3.35 -5.38
C LYS A 7 -19.36 2.72 -5.29
N PRO A 8 -18.29 3.46 -5.57
CA PRO A 8 -16.94 2.93 -5.40
C PRO A 8 -16.73 2.53 -3.94
N TRP A 9 -16.07 1.39 -3.70
CA TRP A 9 -15.91 0.81 -2.36
C TRP A 9 -15.35 1.80 -1.33
N HIS A 10 -14.45 2.69 -1.76
CA HIS A 10 -13.79 3.65 -0.88
C HIS A 10 -14.74 4.76 -0.39
N ALA A 11 -15.92 4.93 -1.01
CA ALA A 11 -16.93 5.88 -0.56
C ALA A 11 -17.55 5.50 0.80
N ALA A 12 -17.31 4.28 1.30
CA ALA A 12 -17.67 3.86 2.65
C ALA A 12 -16.77 4.46 3.75
N PHE A 13 -15.64 5.07 3.38
CA PHE A 13 -14.66 5.61 4.33
C PHE A 13 -14.56 7.14 4.24
N PRO A 14 -14.15 7.81 5.34
CA PRO A 14 -13.88 9.25 5.33
C PRO A 14 -12.81 9.64 4.31
N ALA A 15 -12.87 10.89 3.85
CA ALA A 15 -11.82 11.46 3.02
C ALA A 15 -10.44 11.42 3.73
N PRO A 16 -9.34 11.17 2.99
CA PRO A 16 -7.99 11.23 3.54
C PRO A 16 -7.71 12.59 4.20
N ARG A 17 -7.06 12.57 5.35
CA ARG A 17 -6.67 13.80 6.07
C ARG A 17 -5.32 14.35 5.63
N ASN A 18 -4.51 13.51 5.00
CA ASN A 18 -3.15 13.81 4.56
C ASN A 18 -2.78 12.99 3.32
N THR A 19 -1.75 13.45 2.63
CA THR A 19 -1.13 12.74 1.50
C THR A 19 0.20 12.16 1.96
N ALA A 20 0.40 10.86 1.76
CA ALA A 20 1.69 10.23 2.04
C ALA A 20 2.75 10.67 1.02
N ALA A 21 3.99 10.82 1.46
CA ALA A 21 5.11 11.02 0.55
C ALA A 21 5.30 9.79 -0.35
N SER A 22 5.67 10.01 -1.62
CA SER A 22 6.01 8.96 -2.56
C SER A 22 7.49 8.61 -2.50
N ILE A 23 7.81 7.32 -2.65
CA ILE A 23 9.17 6.81 -2.88
C ILE A 23 9.17 6.03 -4.20
N THR A 24 10.25 6.13 -4.98
CA THR A 24 10.37 5.40 -6.24
C THR A 24 10.69 3.93 -6.01
N ARG A 25 10.41 3.10 -7.02
CA ARG A 25 10.80 1.68 -7.02
C ARG A 25 12.32 1.54 -6.91
N GLU A 26 13.05 2.38 -7.62
CA GLU A 26 14.51 2.37 -7.69
C GLU A 26 15.14 2.66 -6.33
N GLU A 27 14.59 3.61 -5.57
CA GLU A 27 15.02 3.90 -4.20
C GLU A 27 14.76 2.73 -3.25
N VAL A 28 13.59 2.10 -3.33
CA VAL A 28 13.28 0.91 -2.51
C VAL A 28 14.21 -0.26 -2.87
N LEU A 29 14.50 -0.46 -4.16
CA LEU A 29 15.48 -1.46 -4.61
C LEU A 29 16.90 -1.13 -4.12
N GLN A 30 17.27 0.14 -4.09
CA GLN A 30 18.55 0.58 -3.56
C GLN A 30 18.67 0.28 -2.06
N TRP A 31 17.63 0.54 -1.27
CA TRP A 31 17.59 0.18 0.14
C TRP A 31 17.80 -1.32 0.38
N MET A 32 17.18 -2.16 -0.44
CA MET A 32 17.38 -3.62 -0.37
C MET A 32 18.83 -4.01 -0.68
N ARG A 33 19.45 -3.37 -1.67
CA ARG A 33 20.85 -3.61 -2.05
C ARG A 33 21.84 -3.15 -0.99
N GLU A 34 21.50 -2.08 -0.27
CA GLU A 34 22.28 -1.53 0.85
C GLU A 34 22.10 -2.32 2.15
N GLY A 35 21.25 -3.35 2.16
CA GLY A 35 21.07 -4.24 3.30
C GLY A 35 20.08 -3.74 4.34
N LYS A 36 19.22 -2.75 4.01
CA LYS A 36 18.09 -2.41 4.90
C LYS A 36 17.13 -3.60 5.00
N GLU A 37 16.64 -3.85 6.20
CA GLU A 37 15.86 -5.05 6.52
C GLU A 37 14.35 -4.74 6.64
N PRO A 38 13.48 -5.43 5.88
CA PRO A 38 12.03 -5.42 6.12
C PRO A 38 11.69 -5.85 7.55
N GLY A 39 10.76 -5.16 8.19
CA GLY A 39 10.36 -5.40 9.59
C GLY A 39 11.24 -4.73 10.64
N LYS A 40 12.35 -4.10 10.24
CA LYS A 40 13.25 -3.35 11.14
C LYS A 40 13.46 -1.92 10.65
N ASP A 41 13.99 -1.76 9.45
CA ASP A 41 14.26 -0.44 8.87
C ASP A 41 13.01 0.13 8.17
N TYR A 42 12.25 -0.74 7.50
CA TYR A 42 11.03 -0.39 6.79
C TYR A 42 10.05 -1.57 6.75
N VAL A 43 8.78 -1.30 6.45
CA VAL A 43 7.77 -2.32 6.17
C VAL A 43 7.13 -2.02 4.83
N LEU A 44 6.98 -3.04 3.99
CA LEU A 44 6.22 -2.99 2.75
C LEU A 44 4.81 -3.52 3.02
N VAL A 45 3.80 -2.73 2.72
CA VAL A 45 2.39 -3.11 2.83
C VAL A 45 1.78 -3.23 1.44
N ASP A 46 1.43 -4.45 1.07
CA ASP A 46 0.75 -4.80 -0.17
C ASP A 46 -0.75 -4.61 -0.01
N LEU A 47 -1.32 -3.62 -0.71
CA LEU A 47 -2.74 -3.27 -0.65
C LEU A 47 -3.63 -4.07 -1.62
N ARG A 48 -3.05 -4.99 -2.40
CA ARG A 48 -3.77 -5.82 -3.39
C ARG A 48 -4.63 -6.87 -2.69
N ARG A 49 -5.63 -7.41 -3.41
CA ARG A 49 -6.44 -8.55 -2.93
C ARG A 49 -5.71 -9.85 -3.27
N ASN A 50 -6.41 -10.90 -3.70
CA ASN A 50 -5.79 -12.15 -4.17
C ASN A 50 -5.32 -12.07 -5.65
N ASP A 51 -5.39 -10.91 -6.28
CA ASP A 51 -5.00 -10.67 -7.68
C ASP A 51 -3.48 -10.48 -7.86
N HIS A 52 -2.66 -11.19 -7.07
CA HIS A 52 -1.20 -11.15 -7.14
C HIS A 52 -0.64 -11.95 -8.31
N GLU A 53 -1.01 -11.62 -9.54
CA GLU A 53 -0.33 -12.17 -10.71
C GLU A 53 1.15 -11.73 -10.68
N GLY A 54 2.08 -12.69 -10.64
CA GLY A 54 3.53 -12.42 -10.56
C GLY A 54 4.14 -12.38 -9.16
N GLY A 55 3.37 -12.64 -8.09
CA GLY A 55 3.88 -12.78 -6.72
C GLY A 55 3.93 -11.48 -5.90
N THR A 56 4.50 -11.55 -4.69
CA THR A 56 4.64 -10.44 -3.75
C THR A 56 6.10 -10.12 -3.47
N ILE A 57 6.39 -8.90 -3.02
CA ILE A 57 7.75 -8.56 -2.59
C ILE A 57 8.05 -9.33 -1.31
N ARG A 58 9.18 -10.03 -1.25
CA ARG A 58 9.59 -10.81 -0.08
C ARG A 58 9.61 -9.92 1.17
N GLY A 59 8.96 -10.37 2.24
CA GLY A 59 8.86 -9.64 3.51
C GLY A 59 7.77 -8.57 3.54
N SER A 60 6.95 -8.45 2.50
CA SER A 60 5.76 -7.58 2.52
C SER A 60 4.62 -8.18 3.34
N LEU A 61 3.80 -7.31 3.93
CA LEU A 61 2.55 -7.65 4.60
C LEU A 61 1.38 -7.40 3.64
N ASN A 62 0.58 -8.41 3.33
CA ASN A 62 -0.60 -8.21 2.51
C ASN A 62 -1.81 -7.78 3.37
N LEU A 63 -2.21 -6.52 3.22
CA LEU A 63 -3.33 -5.89 3.91
C LEU A 63 -4.23 -5.20 2.88
N PRO A 64 -5.23 -5.89 2.31
CA PRO A 64 -6.05 -5.36 1.23
C PRO A 64 -6.73 -4.02 1.58
N ALA A 65 -6.68 -3.06 0.66
CA ALA A 65 -7.20 -1.70 0.91
C ALA A 65 -8.68 -1.67 1.36
N GLN A 66 -9.48 -2.61 0.89
CA GLN A 66 -10.93 -2.69 1.16
C GLN A 66 -11.25 -3.03 2.62
N SER A 67 -10.35 -3.72 3.33
CA SER A 67 -10.54 -4.14 4.73
C SER A 67 -9.56 -3.47 5.70
N LEU A 68 -8.64 -2.64 5.20
CA LEU A 68 -7.59 -2.01 6.00
C LEU A 68 -8.08 -0.88 6.91
N TYR A 69 -9.05 -0.06 6.46
CA TYR A 69 -9.41 1.17 7.18
C TYR A 69 -9.78 0.95 8.65
N PRO A 70 -10.61 -0.05 9.03
CA PRO A 70 -10.94 -0.30 10.43
C PRO A 70 -9.76 -0.76 11.29
N SER A 71 -8.76 -1.43 10.70
CA SER A 71 -7.60 -1.98 11.41
C SER A 71 -6.38 -1.05 11.39
N LEU A 72 -6.44 0.06 10.63
CA LEU A 72 -5.32 0.99 10.45
C LEU A 72 -4.72 1.51 11.77
N PRO A 73 -5.50 1.89 12.81
CA PRO A 73 -4.94 2.32 14.09
C PRO A 73 -4.13 1.22 14.80
N THR A 74 -4.62 -0.01 14.75
CA THR A 74 -3.96 -1.17 15.35
C THR A 74 -2.68 -1.50 14.60
N VAL A 75 -2.72 -1.53 13.26
CA VAL A 75 -1.54 -1.75 12.42
C VAL A 75 -0.49 -0.68 12.70
N TYR A 76 -0.88 0.59 12.73
CA TYR A 76 0.04 1.69 13.03
C TYR A 76 0.70 1.53 14.40
N SER A 77 -0.08 1.18 15.44
CA SER A 77 0.43 0.99 16.80
C SER A 77 1.44 -0.16 16.87
N LEU A 78 1.14 -1.29 16.22
CA LEU A 78 2.04 -2.44 16.16
C LEU A 78 3.36 -2.12 15.46
N LEU A 79 3.29 -1.48 14.29
CA LEU A 79 4.48 -1.13 13.52
C LEU A 79 5.33 -0.07 14.23
N SER A 80 4.69 0.89 14.88
CA SER A 80 5.38 1.93 15.67
C SER A 80 6.05 1.34 16.91
N ALA A 81 5.38 0.43 17.63
CA ALA A 81 5.96 -0.27 18.77
C ALA A 81 7.13 -1.17 18.39
N GLY A 82 7.14 -1.71 17.16
CA GLY A 82 8.27 -2.44 16.58
C GLY A 82 9.48 -1.56 16.21
N GLY A 83 9.39 -0.24 16.33
CA GLY A 83 10.48 0.69 16.03
C GLY A 83 10.74 0.89 14.52
N VAL A 84 9.79 0.48 13.66
CA VAL A 84 9.91 0.62 12.21
C VAL A 84 9.86 2.10 11.83
N LYS A 85 10.84 2.56 11.04
CA LYS A 85 10.95 3.97 10.65
C LYS A 85 10.08 4.35 9.46
N TYR A 86 9.91 3.43 8.50
CA TYR A 86 9.20 3.70 7.25
C TYR A 86 8.13 2.65 6.99
N ILE A 87 6.88 3.09 6.75
CA ILE A 87 5.78 2.24 6.33
C ILE A 87 5.44 2.59 4.88
N LEU A 88 5.73 1.67 3.96
CA LEU A 88 5.62 1.86 2.52
C LEU A 88 4.39 1.12 2.00
N TRP A 89 3.42 1.84 1.48
CA TRP A 89 2.19 1.27 0.94
C TRP A 89 2.29 1.14 -0.58
N TYR A 90 1.97 -0.02 -1.15
CA TYR A 90 1.96 -0.20 -2.61
C TYR A 90 0.72 -0.95 -3.09
N CYS A 91 0.34 -0.69 -4.35
CA CYS A 91 -0.77 -1.34 -5.05
C CYS A 91 -0.40 -1.52 -6.53
N VAL A 92 -1.11 -2.38 -7.28
CA VAL A 92 -0.86 -2.76 -8.70
C VAL A 92 -0.92 -1.61 -9.73
N ARG A 93 -1.12 -0.35 -9.35
CA ARG A 93 -1.36 0.68 -10.37
C ARG A 93 -0.06 1.11 -11.05
N VAL A 94 0.18 0.60 -12.26
CA VAL A 94 0.84 1.37 -13.32
C VAL A 94 -0.17 2.44 -13.75
N MET A 95 0.08 3.70 -13.41
CA MET A 95 -0.57 4.81 -14.11
C MET A 95 0.17 4.99 -15.44
N ILE A 96 -0.35 4.39 -16.50
CA ILE A 96 -0.09 4.89 -17.85
C ILE A 96 -0.94 6.15 -17.98
N TRP A 97 -0.31 7.33 -17.88
CA TRP A 97 -0.88 8.52 -18.49
C TRP A 97 -0.82 8.29 -20.01
N GLY A 98 -1.93 7.89 -20.60
CA GLY A 98 -2.12 8.02 -22.04
C GLY A 98 -2.13 9.51 -22.36
N THR A 99 -1.13 9.98 -23.10
CA THR A 99 -1.30 11.21 -23.87
C THR A 99 -2.17 10.82 -25.06
N ASP A 100 -3.48 11.01 -24.91
CA ASP A 100 -4.38 10.98 -26.07
C ASP A 100 -4.01 12.19 -26.94
N GLY A 101 -3.52 11.92 -28.14
CA GLY A 101 -3.42 12.85 -29.25
C GLY A 101 -4.48 12.51 -30.30
#